data_AF-A0A6H9H6Z1-F1
#
_entry.id   AF-A0A6H9H6Z1-F1
#
_cell.length_a   1.000
_cell.length_b   1.000
_cell.length_c   1.000
_cell.angle_alpha   90.00
_cell.angle_beta   90.00
_cell.angle_gamma   90.00
#
_symmetry.space_group_name_H-M   'P 1'
#
loop_
_entity.id
_entity.type
_entity.pdbx_description
1 polymer ?
#
loop_
_entity_poly.entity_id
_entity_poly.type
_entity_poly.pdbx_seq_one_letter_code
_entity_poly.pdbx_strand_id
1 'polypeptide(L)'
;MACEHVTLPGGGTAIVCGPRKRNRCTSCGRPASLLCDWKVGEGTCDQPICSRCTTSPAPDKDLCPSHAAAFERWKASRGEQESQRSTER
;
A
#
# COMPACT_ATOMS: atom_id res chain seq x y z
N MET A 1 21.58 -0.25 -8.51
CA MET A 1 21.46 1.08 -9.14
C MET A 1 20.56 0.94 -10.35
N ALA A 2 19.74 1.95 -10.69
CA ALA A 2 19.06 1.99 -11.99
C ALA A 2 19.69 3.11 -12.80
N CYS A 3 19.93 2.85 -14.08
CA CYS A 3 20.41 3.84 -15.02
C CYS A 3 19.28 4.17 -15.98
N GLU A 4 18.94 5.45 -16.09
CA GLU A 4 17.87 5.96 -16.96
C GLU A 4 18.52 6.63 -18.18
N HIS A 5 17.96 6.38 -19.37
CA HIS A 5 18.40 7.04 -20.59
C HIS A 5 17.68 8.38 -20.70
N VAL A 6 18.44 9.47 -20.67
CA VAL A 6 17.90 10.84 -20.76
C VAL A 6 18.35 11.44 -22.09
N THR A 7 17.40 11.92 -22.87
CA THR A 7 17.68 12.63 -24.13
C THR A 7 18.06 14.08 -23.81
N LEU A 8 19.25 14.49 -24.22
CA LEU A 8 19.75 15.85 -24.03
C LEU A 8 19.24 16.79 -25.14
N PRO A 9 19.04 18.08 -24.85
CA PRO A 9 18.75 19.08 -25.89
C PRO A 9 19.97 19.20 -26.81
N GLY A 10 19.87 18.66 -28.03
CA GLY A 10 20.97 18.49 -28.97
C GLY A 10 21.09 17.10 -29.59
N GLY A 11 20.26 16.14 -29.18
CA GLY A 11 20.17 14.81 -29.82
C GLY A 11 21.12 13.74 -29.26
N GLY A 12 21.97 14.08 -28.30
CA GLY A 12 22.77 13.10 -27.56
C GLY A 12 21.94 12.32 -26.53
N THR A 13 22.29 11.06 -26.28
CA THR A 13 21.73 10.23 -25.20
C THR A 13 22.72 10.15 -24.04
N ALA A 14 22.27 10.45 -22.83
CA ALA A 14 23.04 10.24 -21.61
C ALA A 14 22.46 9.09 -20.79
N ILE A 15 23.33 8.28 -20.18
CA ILE A 15 22.94 7.25 -19.22
C ILE A 15 23.17 7.82 -17.82
N VAL A 16 22.09 8.16 -17.12
CA VAL A 16 22.15 8.73 -15.77
C VAL A 16 21.91 7.62 -14.76
N CYS A 17 22.96 7.22 -14.04
CA CYS A 17 22.86 6.23 -12.96
C CYS A 17 22.66 6.96 -11.62
N GLY A 18 21.53 6.71 -10.97
CA GLY A 18 21.17 7.34 -9.70
C GLY A 18 20.56 6.37 -8.69
N PRO A 19 20.33 6.83 -7.45
CA PRO A 19 19.52 6.07 -6.50
C PRO A 19 18.13 5.86 -7.10
N ARG A 20 17.65 4.61 -7.12
CA ARG A 20 16.28 4.29 -7.57
C ARG A 20 15.30 5.21 -6.83
N LYS A 21 14.31 5.78 -7.54
CA LYS A 21 13.19 6.49 -6.91
C LYS A 21 12.60 5.56 -5.85
N ARG A 22 12.87 5.89 -4.57
CA ARG A 22 12.26 5.17 -3.46
C ARG A 22 10.80 5.59 -3.43
N ASN A 23 9.90 4.61 -3.44
CA ASN A 23 8.49 4.87 -3.21
C ASN A 23 8.37 5.65 -1.90
N ARG A 24 7.61 6.73 -1.92
CA ARG A 24 7.34 7.54 -0.74
C ARG A 24 6.00 7.15 -0.18
N CYS A 25 5.89 7.15 1.13
CA CYS A 25 4.63 6.92 1.81
C CYS A 25 3.66 8.04 1.42
N THR A 26 2.48 7.65 0.91
CA THR A 26 1.44 8.60 0.50
C THR A 26 0.97 9.52 1.63
N SER A 27 1.06 9.06 2.89
CA SER A 27 0.60 9.83 4.05
C SER A 27 1.65 10.79 4.63
N CYS A 28 2.93 10.39 4.69
CA CYS A 28 3.96 11.16 5.41
C CYS A 28 5.22 11.48 4.60
N GLY A 29 5.32 11.05 3.35
CA GLY A 29 6.47 11.31 2.48
C GLY A 29 7.76 10.56 2.82
N ARG A 30 7.80 9.79 3.92
CA ARG A 30 8.94 8.94 4.30
C ARG A 30 9.16 7.80 3.29
N PRO A 31 10.34 7.16 3.24
CA PRO A 31 10.55 5.97 2.43
C PRO A 31 9.51 4.90 2.77
N ALA A 32 8.76 4.46 1.75
CA ALA A 32 7.84 3.35 1.86
C ALA A 32 8.60 2.04 1.68
N SER A 33 8.36 1.12 2.61
CA SER A 33 8.92 -0.24 2.59
C SER A 33 7.83 -1.30 2.44
N LEU A 34 6.56 -0.90 2.53
CA LEU A 34 5.39 -1.75 2.56
C LEU A 34 4.36 -1.26 1.53
N LEU A 35 3.44 -2.14 1.16
CA LEU A 35 2.34 -1.86 0.24
C LEU A 35 1.01 -2.17 0.92
N CYS A 36 -0.05 -1.48 0.53
CA CYS A 36 -1.38 -1.74 1.08
C CYS A 36 -2.05 -2.97 0.42
N ASP A 37 -2.35 -3.98 1.24
CA ASP A 37 -3.00 -5.24 0.85
C ASP A 37 -4.54 -5.17 0.80
N TRP A 38 -5.14 -3.98 0.92
CA TRP A 38 -6.60 -3.87 0.91
C TRP A 38 -7.16 -4.36 -0.43
N LYS A 39 -8.14 -5.28 -0.38
CA LYS A 39 -8.75 -5.84 -1.58
C LYS A 39 -9.68 -4.81 -2.22
N VAL A 40 -9.42 -4.46 -3.48
CA VAL A 40 -10.23 -3.54 -4.28
C VAL A 40 -10.57 -4.20 -5.61
N GLY A 41 -11.81 -4.64 -5.76
CA GLY A 41 -12.26 -5.40 -6.94
C GLY A 41 -11.41 -6.65 -7.16
N GLU A 42 -10.82 -6.78 -8.35
CA GLU A 42 -9.94 -7.89 -8.70
C GLU A 42 -8.50 -7.73 -8.19
N GLY A 43 -8.09 -6.52 -7.78
CA GLY A 43 -6.71 -6.19 -7.37
C GLY A 43 -6.53 -5.90 -5.87
N THR A 44 -5.33 -5.42 -5.53
CA THR A 44 -4.96 -4.83 -4.23
C THR A 44 -4.71 -3.34 -4.39
N CYS A 45 -4.84 -2.60 -3.29
CA CYS A 45 -4.63 -1.15 -3.33
C CYS A 45 -3.19 -0.77 -3.73
N ASP A 46 -2.20 -1.58 -3.38
CA ASP A 46 -0.77 -1.43 -3.70
C ASP A 46 -0.18 -0.04 -3.40
N GLN A 47 -0.82 0.71 -2.49
CA GLN A 47 -0.36 2.03 -2.12
C GLN A 47 0.93 1.93 -1.29
N PRO A 48 1.98 2.70 -1.63
CA PRO A 48 3.22 2.70 -0.87
C PRO A 48 3.01 3.32 0.52
N ILE A 49 3.34 2.55 1.55
CA ILE A 49 3.24 2.95 2.95
C ILE A 49 4.53 2.64 3.71
N CYS A 50 4.78 3.41 4.77
CA CYS A 50 5.90 3.15 5.67
C CYS A 50 5.43 2.35 6.88
N SER A 51 6.35 1.66 7.55
CA SER A 51 6.10 0.89 8.78
C SER A 51 5.49 1.68 9.94
N ARG A 52 5.51 3.02 9.88
CA ARG A 52 4.89 3.90 10.88
C ARG A 52 3.45 4.28 10.55
N CYS A 53 3.09 4.27 9.27
CA CYS A 53 1.76 4.63 8.79
C CYS A 53 0.94 3.40 8.35
N THR A 54 1.50 2.19 8.49
CA THR A 54 0.77 0.94 8.27
C THR A 54 -0.06 0.58 9.49
N THR A 55 -1.22 -0.04 9.24
CA THR A 55 -1.98 -0.78 10.24
C THR A 55 -1.99 -2.23 9.82
N SER A 56 -1.47 -3.12 10.66
CA SER A 56 -1.41 -4.56 10.36
C SER A 56 -2.46 -5.32 11.17
N PRO A 57 -3.69 -5.52 10.63
CA PRO A 57 -4.75 -6.19 11.37
C PRO A 57 -4.55 -7.71 11.50
N ALA A 58 -3.69 -8.29 10.67
CA ALA A 58 -3.32 -9.70 10.66
C ALA A 58 -1.84 -9.84 10.28
N PRO A 59 -1.19 -10.97 10.62
CA PRO A 59 0.14 -11.26 10.10
C PRO A 59 0.16 -11.17 8.57
N ASP A 60 1.21 -10.57 8.00
CA ASP A 60 1.39 -10.43 6.54
C ASP A 60 0.28 -9.65 5.82
N LYS A 61 -0.41 -8.74 6.52
CA LYS A 61 -1.39 -7.82 5.94
C LYS A 61 -1.10 -6.42 6.40
N ASP A 62 -0.81 -5.52 5.46
CA ASP A 62 -0.56 -4.12 5.74
C ASP A 62 -1.61 -3.22 5.10
N LEU A 63 -2.21 -2.34 5.89
CA LEU A 63 -3.25 -1.42 5.43
C LEU A 63 -2.79 0.03 5.52
N CYS A 64 -3.12 0.83 4.51
CA CYS A 64 -2.92 2.27 4.56
C CYS A 64 -3.96 2.92 5.51
N PRO A 65 -3.71 4.14 6.03
CA PRO A 65 -4.59 4.76 7.02
C PRO A 65 -6.06 4.89 6.58
N SER A 66 -6.31 5.12 5.28
CA SER A 66 -7.68 5.17 4.74
C SER A 66 -8.37 3.80 4.79
N HIS A 67 -7.65 2.74 4.46
CA HIS A 67 -8.18 1.37 4.48
C HIS A 67 -8.18 0.75 5.88
N ALA A 68 -7.34 1.22 6.80
CA ALA A 68 -7.45 0.86 8.21
C ALA A 68 -8.81 1.30 8.80
N ALA A 69 -9.27 2.52 8.47
CA ALA A 69 -10.60 2.98 8.87
C ALA A 69 -11.73 2.16 8.21
N ALA A 70 -11.55 1.75 6.95
CA ALA A 70 -12.50 0.86 6.27
C ALA A 70 -12.52 -0.55 6.91
N PHE A 71 -11.36 -1.06 7.34
CA PHE A 71 -11.23 -2.34 8.01
C PHE A 71 -12.00 -2.39 9.33
N GLU A 72 -11.88 -1.36 10.17
CA GLU A 72 -12.61 -1.31 11.43
C GLU A 72 -14.12 -1.31 11.22
N ARG A 73 -14.61 -0.59 10.20
CA ARG A 73 -16.04 -0.61 9.82
C ARG A 73 -16.49 -1.98 9.34
N TRP A 74 -15.67 -2.65 8.53
CA TRP A 74 -15.96 -4.01 8.05
C TRP A 74 -15.92 -5.04 9.19
N LYS A 75 -14.99 -4.91 10.14
CA LYS A 75 -14.89 -5.78 11.30
C LYS A 75 -16.12 -5.66 12.18
N ALA A 76 -16.60 -4.43 12.41
CA ALA A 76 -17.83 -4.17 13.14
C ALA A 76 -19.05 -4.84 12.48
N SER A 77 -19.17 -4.81 11.15
CA SER A 77 -20.30 -5.44 10.45
C SER A 77 -20.19 -6.96 10.32
N ARG A 78 -18.97 -7.52 10.29
CA ARG A 78 -18.76 -8.98 10.24
C ARG A 78 -18.96 -9.68 11.57
N GLY A 79 -18.62 -9.03 12.69
CA GLY A 79 -18.91 -9.57 14.02
C GLY A 79 -20.40 -9.88 14.20
N GLU A 80 -21.27 -9.04 13.63
CA GLU A 80 -22.73 -9.24 13.63
C GLU A 80 -23.15 -10.47 12.81
N GLN A 81 -22.54 -10.69 11.63
CA GLN A 81 -22.89 -11.81 10.74
C GLN A 81 -22.40 -13.17 11.26
N GLU A 82 -21.24 -13.20 11.92
CA GLU A 82 -20.72 -14.43 12.51
C GLU A 82 -21.54 -14.87 13.72
N SER A 83 -22.03 -13.92 14.52
CA SER A 83 -22.93 -14.19 15.65
C SER A 83 -24.32 -14.69 15.21
N GLN A 84 -24.85 -14.20 14.09
CA GLN A 84 -26.12 -14.66 13.52
C GLN A 84 -26.01 -16.10 13.00
N ARG A 85 -24.94 -16.42 12.28
CA ARG A 85 -24.69 -17.77 11.73
C ARG A 85 -24.43 -18.85 12.80
N SER A 86 -24.01 -18.45 14.01
CA SER A 86 -23.89 -19.35 15.16
C SER A 86 -25.19 -19.56 15.94
N THR A 87 -26.20 -18.71 15.74
CA THR A 87 -27.49 -18.82 16.44
C THR A 87 -28.50 -19.71 15.70
N GLU A 88 -28.28 -19.96 14.40
CA GLU A 88 -29.13 -20.81 13.56
C GLU A 88 -28.70 -22.30 13.50
N ARG A 89 -27.87 -22.78 14.44
CA ARG A 89 -27.38 -24.17 14.46
C ARG A 89 -27.75 -24.92 15.73
#